data_AF-A1RV50-F1
#
_entry.id   AF-A1RV50-F1
#
_cell.length_a   1.000
_cell.length_b   1.000
_cell.length_c   1.000
_cell.angle_alpha   90.00
_cell.angle_beta   90.00
_cell.angle_gamma   90.00
#
_symmetry.space_group_name_H-M   'P 1'
#
loop_
_entity.id
_entity.type
_entity.pdbx_description
1 polymer ?
#
loop_
_entity_poly.entity_id
_entity_poly.type
_entity_poly.pdbx_seq_one_letter_code
_entity_poly.pdbx_strand_id
1 'polypeptide(L)'
;MGTDFCIADDLRKLCIANFKPAEKVYMGLVYVDTVNTCPRCGGVLELVEDDRFIWFGCRRCMRYVKREKREVTKRYVDYVKRKFDWRGMMNELYELYLKS
;
A
#
# COMPACT_ATOMS: atom_id res chain seq x y z
N MET A 1 2.68 26.57 -16.95
CA MET A 1 3.38 25.49 -17.66
C MET A 1 3.49 24.32 -16.68
N GLY A 2 2.48 23.45 -16.66
CA GLY A 2 2.40 22.30 -15.77
C GLY A 2 2.61 21.03 -16.58
N THR A 3 3.51 20.14 -16.13
CA THR A 3 3.69 18.83 -16.74
C THR A 3 2.71 17.85 -16.10
N ASP A 4 1.64 17.57 -16.83
CA ASP A 4 0.73 16.45 -16.59
C ASP A 4 1.48 15.12 -16.80
N PHE A 5 1.33 14.18 -15.86
CA PHE A 5 1.79 12.81 -16.05
C PHE A 5 0.59 11.87 -16.08
N CYS A 6 0.33 11.31 -17.27
CA CYS A 6 -0.66 10.27 -17.52
C CYS A 6 0.05 8.91 -17.47
N ILE A 7 -0.41 8.00 -16.60
CA ILE A 7 -0.10 6.58 -16.76
C ILE A 7 -1.13 6.05 -17.76
N ALA A 8 -0.65 5.66 -18.94
CA ALA A 8 -1.45 5.02 -19.98
C ALA A 8 -1.71 3.57 -19.55
N ASP A 9 -2.94 3.28 -19.17
CA ASP A 9 -3.49 1.92 -19.15
C ASP A 9 -4.96 2.01 -19.59
N ASP A 10 -5.37 1.05 -20.41
CA ASP A 10 -6.10 1.28 -21.66
C ASP A 10 -7.60 1.66 -21.53
N LEU A 11 -8.16 2.03 -20.36
CA LEU A 11 -9.63 2.14 -20.27
C LEU A 11 -10.30 3.17 -19.34
N ARG A 12 -9.65 4.16 -18.70
CA ARG A 12 -10.37 5.37 -18.18
C ARG A 12 -9.45 6.44 -17.57
N LYS A 13 -9.72 7.71 -17.93
CA LYS A 13 -9.18 8.93 -17.30
C LYS A 13 -9.77 9.10 -15.90
N LEU A 14 -8.94 9.14 -14.86
CA LEU A 14 -9.37 9.56 -13.51
C LEU A 14 -8.37 10.54 -12.92
N CYS A 15 -8.66 11.83 -13.09
CA CYS A 15 -8.09 12.92 -12.30
C CYS A 15 -8.90 13.02 -11.01
N ILE A 16 -8.28 12.94 -9.83
CA ILE A 16 -9.00 13.19 -8.57
C ILE A 16 -8.20 14.18 -7.73
N ALA A 17 -8.72 15.41 -7.68
CA ALA A 17 -8.42 16.40 -6.65
C ALA A 17 -9.31 16.14 -5.42
N ASN A 18 -8.77 16.43 -4.22
CA ASN A 18 -9.43 16.44 -2.91
C ASN A 18 -10.08 15.12 -2.48
N PHE A 19 -9.52 14.32 -1.56
CA PHE A 19 -10.37 13.28 -0.92
C PHE A 19 -9.88 12.77 0.44
N LYS A 20 -10.87 12.54 1.32
CA LYS A 20 -10.90 11.78 2.57
C LYS A 20 -10.32 10.37 2.36
N PRO A 21 -9.84 9.66 3.41
CA PRO A 21 -9.35 8.28 3.27
C PRO A 21 -10.48 7.41 2.69
N ALA A 22 -10.38 7.09 1.40
CA ALA A 22 -11.38 6.34 0.66
C ALA A 22 -10.71 5.04 0.24
N GLU A 23 -11.10 3.97 0.93
CA GLU A 23 -10.94 2.60 0.45
C GLU A 23 -11.46 2.54 -0.99
N LYS A 24 -10.56 2.32 -1.95
CA LYS A 24 -10.87 2.22 -3.37
C LYS A 24 -10.75 0.76 -3.77
N VAL A 25 -11.86 0.08 -4.03
CA VAL A 25 -11.85 -1.31 -4.50
C VAL A 25 -11.91 -1.33 -6.03
N TYR A 26 -10.85 -1.77 -6.69
CA TYR A 26 -10.81 -1.96 -8.15
C TYR A 26 -10.35 -3.39 -8.44
N MET A 27 -11.15 -4.15 -9.20
CA MET A 27 -10.80 -5.53 -9.62
C MET A 27 -10.38 -6.47 -8.47
N GLY A 28 -11.04 -6.40 -7.31
CA GLY A 28 -10.72 -7.24 -6.15
C GLY A 28 -9.48 -6.82 -5.36
N LEU A 29 -8.83 -5.71 -5.74
CA LEU A 29 -7.74 -5.11 -4.99
C LEU A 29 -8.28 -4.07 -4.01
N VAL A 30 -7.84 -4.14 -2.76
CA VAL A 30 -8.12 -3.16 -1.71
C VAL A 30 -6.92 -2.25 -1.54
N TYR A 31 -7.14 -0.93 -1.57
CA TYR A 31 -6.11 0.09 -1.38
C TYR A 31 -6.36 0.87 -0.09
N VAL A 32 -5.31 0.99 0.72
CA VAL A 32 -5.32 1.75 1.97
C VAL A 32 -4.14 2.71 1.99
N ASP A 33 -4.43 4.02 1.98
CA ASP A 33 -3.42 5.04 2.17
C ASP A 33 -2.90 5.00 3.62
N THR A 34 -1.58 5.14 3.79
CA THR A 34 -0.95 5.13 5.11
C THR A 34 -0.50 6.52 5.51
N VAL A 35 -0.22 6.72 6.80
CA VAL A 35 0.38 7.97 7.29
C VAL A 35 1.86 8.11 6.90
N ASN A 36 2.47 7.06 6.36
CA ASN A 36 3.89 7.04 6.03
C ASN A 36 4.15 7.70 4.68
N THR A 37 5.23 8.45 4.59
CA THR A 37 5.66 9.13 3.35
C THR A 37 6.88 8.47 2.76
N CYS A 38 6.93 8.41 1.43
CA CYS A 38 8.08 7.93 0.69
C CYS A 38 9.27 8.88 0.88
N PRO A 39 10.44 8.40 1.35
CA PRO A 39 11.61 9.25 1.57
C PRO A 39 12.24 9.78 0.25
N ARG A 40 11.86 9.22 -0.91
CA ARG A 40 12.38 9.65 -2.21
C ARG A 40 11.59 10.79 -2.86
N CYS A 41 10.26 10.76 -2.78
CA CYS A 41 9.41 11.72 -3.47
C CYS A 41 8.41 12.45 -2.57
N GLY A 42 8.40 12.16 -1.27
CA GLY A 42 7.43 12.70 -0.31
C GLY A 42 5.98 12.22 -0.53
N GLY A 43 5.72 11.35 -1.50
CA GLY A 43 4.39 10.80 -1.77
C GLY A 43 3.90 9.89 -0.66
N VAL A 44 2.59 9.81 -0.48
CA VAL A 44 1.96 8.89 0.47
C VAL A 44 2.27 7.45 0.08
N LEU A 45 2.65 6.64 1.06
CA LEU A 45 2.79 5.19 0.89
C LEU A 45 1.41 4.54 1.03
N GLU A 46 1.14 3.57 0.16
CA GLU A 46 -0.10 2.82 0.13
C GLU A 46 0.17 1.35 0.46
N LEU A 47 -0.82 0.74 1.10
CA LEU A 47 -0.95 -0.68 1.27
C LEU A 47 -1.98 -1.18 0.25
N VAL A 48 -1.60 -2.15 -0.57
CA VAL A 48 -2.46 -2.77 -1.58
C VAL A 48 -2.60 -4.24 -1.22
N GLU A 49 -3.80 -4.77 -1.34
CA GLU A 49 -4.13 -6.14 -0.96
C GLU A 49 -4.90 -6.83 -2.10
N ASP A 50 -4.47 -8.04 -2.49
CA ASP A 50 -5.25 -8.97 -3.35
C ASP A 50 -5.60 -10.24 -2.55
N ASP A 51 -6.13 -11.29 -3.17
CA ASP A 51 -6.50 -12.52 -2.47
C ASP A 51 -5.34 -13.22 -1.73
N ARG A 52 -4.08 -13.04 -2.14
CA ARG A 52 -2.94 -13.86 -1.68
C ARG A 52 -1.80 -13.05 -1.07
N PHE A 53 -1.65 -11.80 -1.44
CA PHE A 53 -0.50 -10.95 -1.21
C PHE A 53 -0.93 -9.58 -0.67
N ILE A 54 0.03 -8.99 0.02
CA ILE A 54 0.00 -7.59 0.43
C ILE A 54 1.22 -6.93 -0.19
N TRP A 55 1.00 -5.78 -0.82
CA TRP A 55 2.03 -4.90 -1.31
C TRP A 55 2.04 -3.63 -0.49
N PHE A 56 3.24 -3.16 -0.15
CA PHE A 56 3.42 -1.89 0.53
C PHE A 56 4.41 -1.05 -0.24
N GLY A 57 4.06 0.18 -0.59
CA GLY A 57 4.94 0.95 -1.45
C GLY A 57 4.44 2.32 -1.86
N CYS A 58 5.19 2.94 -2.77
CA CYS A 58 4.90 4.26 -3.29
C CYS A 58 4.49 4.18 -4.76
N ARG A 59 3.24 4.57 -5.05
CA ARG A 59 2.74 4.66 -6.42
C ARG A 59 3.52 5.59 -7.32
N ARG A 60 3.97 6.74 -6.78
CA ARG A 60 4.75 7.72 -7.57
C ARG A 60 6.12 7.19 -7.97
N CYS A 61 6.77 6.40 -7.10
CA CYS A 61 8.08 5.81 -7.37
C CYS A 61 7.99 4.42 -8.00
N MET A 62 6.79 3.85 -8.14
CA MET A 62 6.55 2.47 -8.58
C MET A 62 7.38 1.43 -7.80
N ARG A 63 7.64 1.71 -6.53
CA ARG A 63 8.47 0.86 -5.65
C ARG A 63 7.59 0.21 -4.63
N TYR A 64 7.61 -1.13 -4.57
CA TYR A 64 6.76 -1.90 -3.67
C TYR A 64 7.55 -3.07 -3.08
N VAL A 65 7.24 -3.39 -1.83
CA VAL A 65 7.61 -4.66 -1.20
C VAL A 65 6.39 -5.56 -1.15
N LYS A 66 6.60 -6.84 -1.49
CA LYS A 66 5.54 -7.86 -1.58
C LYS A 66 5.71 -8.88 -0.46
N ARG A 67 4.60 -9.27 0.17
CA ARG A 67 4.52 -10.35 1.16
C ARG A 67 3.29 -11.22 0.94
N GLU A 68 3.40 -12.52 1.23
CA GLU A 68 2.26 -13.41 1.27
C GLU A 68 1.42 -13.17 2.52
N LYS A 69 0.10 -13.05 2.38
CA LYS A 69 -0.82 -12.89 3.51
C LYS A 69 -0.63 -13.99 4.54
N ARG A 70 -0.50 -15.24 4.08
CA ARG A 70 -0.33 -16.41 4.96
C ARG A 70 0.90 -16.28 5.86
N GLU A 71 1.98 -15.71 5.37
CA GLU A 71 3.18 -15.48 6.18
C GLU A 71 2.98 -14.35 7.19
N VAL A 72 2.31 -13.27 6.78
CA VAL A 72 1.96 -12.14 7.63
C VAL A 72 1.03 -12.60 8.77
N THR A 73 -0.03 -13.33 8.45
CA THR A 73 -0.99 -13.86 9.44
C THR A 73 -0.31 -14.80 10.43
N LYS A 74 0.64 -15.63 9.99
CA LYS A 74 1.40 -16.49 10.91
C LYS A 74 2.28 -15.72 11.89
N ARG A 75 2.85 -14.59 11.48
CA ARG A 75 3.78 -13.80 12.30
C ARG A 75 3.07 -12.81 13.22
N TYR A 76 1.97 -12.22 12.78
CA TYR A 76 1.35 -11.07 13.43
C TYR A 76 -0.01 -11.35 14.08
N VAL A 77 -0.53 -12.57 13.97
CA VAL A 77 -1.73 -12.98 14.72
C VAL A 77 -1.34 -13.60 16.05
N ASP A 78 -1.76 -12.96 17.13
CA ASP A 78 -1.83 -13.60 18.45
C ASP A 78 -3.17 -14.35 18.54
N TYR A 79 -3.12 -15.67 18.30
CA TYR A 79 -4.30 -16.55 18.37
C TYR A 79 -4.85 -16.71 19.79
N VAL A 80 -4.00 -16.53 20.82
CA VAL A 80 -4.42 -16.65 22.23
C VAL A 80 -5.24 -15.44 22.63
N LYS A 81 -4.76 -14.23 22.26
CA LYS A 81 -5.44 -12.97 22.56
C LYS A 81 -6.44 -12.55 21.48
N ARG A 82 -6.54 -13.31 20.38
CA ARG A 82 -7.36 -13.00 19.20
C ARG A 82 -7.11 -11.59 18.67
N LYS A 83 -5.84 -11.19 18.62
CA LYS A 83 -5.42 -9.84 18.21
C LYS A 83 -4.46 -9.92 17.05
N PHE A 84 -4.62 -9.00 16.11
CA PHE A 84 -3.67 -8.79 15.02
C PHE A 84 -2.76 -7.62 15.39
N ASP A 85 -1.44 -7.84 15.36
CA ASP A 85 -0.45 -6.78 15.57
C ASP A 85 -0.22 -5.97 14.29
N TRP A 86 -1.14 -5.04 14.04
CA TRP A 86 -1.07 -4.11 12.91
C TRP A 86 0.18 -3.25 12.96
N ARG A 87 0.62 -2.84 14.15
CA ARG A 87 1.77 -1.94 14.33
C ARG A 87 3.07 -2.65 13.99
N GLY A 88 3.25 -3.88 14.47
CA GLY A 88 4.39 -4.73 14.13
C GLY A 88 4.47 -4.98 12.63
N MET A 89 3.36 -5.38 12.01
CA MET A 89 3.30 -5.63 10.56
C MET A 89 3.69 -4.38 9.76
N MET A 90 3.10 -3.22 10.08
CA MET A 90 3.39 -1.98 9.36
C MET A 90 4.84 -1.53 9.51
N ASN A 91 5.43 -1.73 10.70
CA ASN A 91 6.85 -1.43 10.92
C ASN A 91 7.75 -2.34 10.07
N GLU A 92 7.52 -3.66 10.02
CA GLU A 92 8.32 -4.57 9.18
C GLU A 92 8.22 -4.18 7.71
N LEU A 93 7.01 -3.93 7.20
CA LEU A 93 6.80 -3.54 5.80
C LEU A 93 7.52 -2.23 5.47
N TYR A 94 7.50 -1.26 6.39
CA TYR A 94 8.21 0.01 6.20
C TYR A 94 9.73 -0.16 6.21
N GLU A 95 10.29 -0.95 7.14
CA GLU A 95 11.73 -1.25 7.16
C GLU A 95 12.20 -1.98 5.90
N LEU A 96 11.41 -2.94 5.42
CA LEU A 96 11.68 -3.65 4.17
C LEU A 96 11.66 -2.69 2.98
N TYR A 97 10.71 -1.75 2.95
CA TYR A 97 10.62 -0.74 1.92
C TYR A 97 11.86 0.16 1.90
N LEU A 98 12.37 0.57 3.07
CA LEU A 98 13.60 1.37 3.18
C LEU A 98 14.86 0.62 2.72
N LYS A 99 14.93 -0.70 2.95
CA LYS A 99 16.07 -1.56 2.57
C LYS A 99 16.02 -2.02 1.12
N SER A 100 14.86 -1.96 0.48
CA SER A 100 14.70 -2.39 -0.92
C SER A 100 15.52 -1.57 -1.89
#